data_AF-A0A238XQ96-F1
#
_entry.id   AF-A0A238XQ96-F1
#
_cell.length_a   1.000
_cell.length_b   1.000
_cell.length_c   1.000
_cell.angle_alpha   90.00
_cell.angle_beta   90.00
_cell.angle_gamma   90.00
#
_symmetry.space_group_name_H-M   'P 1'
#
loop_
_entity.id
_entity.type
_entity.pdbx_description
1 polymer ?
#
loop_
_entity_poly.entity_id
_entity_poly.type
_entity_poly.pdbx_seq_one_letter_code
_entity_poly.pdbx_strand_id
1 'polypeptide(L)'
;MKVSDYSLKDDIGHLTDDTIYSKIRNKMRSCSVTVVLIGEKTGYRKWIDWEIWASLRSYSYLSIRKKSFKPNGLLAIYLPVENHSVPKRLKDNIESGYAVSMRWKNLEKDFESKVNFAYWKRDNLSHKICNKRNRQENNYMNFFGFKI
;
A
#
# COMPACT_ATOMS: atom_id res chain seq x y z
N MET A 1 -14.81 -9.26 -11.77
CA MET A 1 -14.34 -8.20 -10.84
C MET A 1 -14.77 -6.82 -11.33
N LYS A 2 -15.34 -5.96 -10.48
CA LYS A 2 -15.60 -4.54 -10.81
C LYS A 2 -14.44 -3.69 -10.32
N VAL A 3 -13.82 -2.92 -11.22
CA VAL A 3 -12.70 -2.02 -10.89
C VAL A 3 -13.21 -0.59 -10.92
N SER A 4 -12.92 0.16 -9.86
CA SER A 4 -13.19 1.60 -9.79
C SER A 4 -11.86 2.33 -9.61
N ASP A 5 -11.60 3.33 -10.44
CA ASP A 5 -10.41 4.15 -10.31
C ASP A 5 -10.60 5.24 -9.24
N TYR A 6 -9.73 5.21 -8.23
CA TYR A 6 -9.65 6.22 -7.18
C TYR A 6 -8.33 7.00 -7.21
N SER A 7 -7.59 6.97 -8.32
CA SER A 7 -6.34 7.70 -8.53
C SER A 7 -6.49 9.21 -8.31
N LEU A 8 -5.40 9.87 -7.92
CA LEU A 8 -5.34 11.33 -7.85
C LEU A 8 -5.24 11.88 -9.28
N LYS A 9 -6.20 12.73 -9.67
CA LYS A 9 -6.22 13.34 -11.01
C LYS A 9 -5.41 14.64 -11.08
N ASP A 10 -5.38 15.38 -9.98
CA ASP A 10 -4.69 16.66 -9.88
C ASP A 10 -3.34 16.49 -9.19
N ASP A 11 -2.36 17.29 -9.60
CA ASP A 11 -1.12 17.42 -8.85
C ASP A 11 -1.39 18.16 -7.54
N ILE A 12 -1.14 17.47 -6.43
CA ILE A 12 -1.32 17.97 -5.07
C ILE A 12 0.01 18.15 -4.34
N GLY A 13 1.15 18.02 -5.02
CA GLY A 13 2.48 18.10 -4.40
C GLY A 13 2.81 19.46 -3.77
N HIS A 14 2.09 20.51 -4.16
CA HIS A 14 2.20 21.86 -3.61
C HIS A 14 1.45 22.06 -2.29
N LEU A 15 0.57 21.13 -1.90
CA LEU A 15 -0.22 21.24 -0.67
C LEU A 15 0.62 20.85 0.55
N THR A 16 0.14 21.23 1.73
CA THR A 16 0.78 20.79 2.98
C THR A 16 0.69 19.27 3.14
N ASP A 17 1.69 18.70 3.79
CA ASP A 17 1.77 17.26 4.08
C ASP A 17 0.48 16.74 4.75
N ASP A 18 -0.11 17.50 5.69
CA ASP A 18 -1.38 17.12 6.33
C ASP A 18 -2.56 17.10 5.36
N THR A 19 -2.61 18.04 4.43
CA THR A 19 -3.67 18.12 3.42
C THR A 19 -3.55 16.97 2.43
N ILE A 20 -2.33 16.68 1.97
CA ILE A 20 -2.04 15.55 1.08
C ILE A 20 -2.43 14.24 1.77
N TYR A 21 -2.04 14.07 3.03
CA TYR A 21 -2.40 12.90 3.82
C TYR A 21 -3.91 12.75 3.98
N SER A 22 -4.65 13.83 4.24
CA SER A 22 -6.11 13.81 4.33
C SER A 22 -6.75 13.30 3.03
N LYS A 23 -6.28 13.81 1.87
CA LYS A 23 -6.73 13.36 0.55
C LYS A 23 -6.42 11.88 0.30
N ILE A 24 -5.18 11.44 0.57
CA ILE A 24 -4.76 10.04 0.44
C ILE A 24 -5.64 9.13 1.30
N ARG A 25 -5.80 9.46 2.58
CA ARG A 25 -6.57 8.67 3.54
C ARG A 25 -8.02 8.50 3.11
N ASN A 26 -8.65 9.56 2.62
CA ASN A 26 -10.04 9.50 2.18
C ASN A 26 -10.22 8.58 0.97
N LYS A 27 -9.27 8.56 0.04
CA LYS A 27 -9.29 7.61 -1.09
C LYS A 27 -9.06 6.17 -0.64
N MET A 28 -8.08 5.94 0.23
CA MET A 28 -7.75 4.59 0.71
C MET A 28 -8.91 3.91 1.44
N ARG A 29 -9.79 4.69 2.08
CA ARG A 29 -11.00 4.19 2.76
C ARG A 29 -12.06 3.60 1.82
N SER A 30 -12.07 4.02 0.56
CA SER A 30 -12.99 3.49 -0.46
C SER A 30 -12.45 2.25 -1.15
N CYS A 31 -11.18 1.90 -0.91
CA CYS A 31 -10.54 0.72 -1.49
C CYS A 31 -10.70 -0.50 -0.56
N SER A 32 -10.68 -1.68 -1.16
CA SER A 32 -10.68 -2.96 -0.42
C SER A 32 -9.32 -3.65 -0.45
N VAL A 33 -8.56 -3.44 -1.53
CA VAL A 33 -7.21 -3.98 -1.73
C VAL A 33 -6.34 -2.86 -2.28
N THR A 34 -5.16 -2.71 -1.71
CA THR A 34 -4.11 -1.81 -2.19
C THR A 34 -3.08 -2.66 -2.94
N VAL A 35 -2.89 -2.36 -4.23
CA VAL A 35 -1.89 -3.01 -5.08
C VAL A 35 -0.68 -2.10 -5.20
N VAL A 36 0.50 -2.61 -4.84
CA VAL A 36 1.77 -1.88 -4.92
C VAL A 36 2.61 -2.48 -6.05
N LEU A 37 2.87 -1.68 -7.07
CA LEU A 37 3.79 -2.01 -8.15
C LEU A 37 5.23 -1.68 -7.72
N ILE A 38 6.05 -2.71 -7.59
CA ILE A 38 7.42 -2.60 -7.09
C ILE A 38 8.37 -2.56 -8.28
N GLY A 39 9.03 -1.42 -8.46
CA GLY A 39 10.16 -1.23 -9.36
C GLY A 39 11.42 -0.77 -8.62
N GLU A 40 12.35 -0.18 -9.34
CA GLU A 40 13.67 0.20 -8.82
C GLU A 40 13.64 1.33 -7.80
N LYS A 41 12.63 2.22 -7.85
CA LYS A 41 12.57 3.43 -7.02
C LYS A 41 11.39 3.48 -6.06
N THR A 42 10.56 2.44 -6.01
CA THR A 42 9.31 2.40 -5.24
C THR A 42 9.58 2.66 -3.74
N GLY A 43 10.58 2.00 -3.15
CA GLY A 43 10.93 2.14 -1.73
C GLY A 43 11.60 3.46 -1.34
N TYR A 44 11.86 4.35 -2.29
CA TYR A 44 12.44 5.67 -2.03
C TYR A 44 11.37 6.77 -1.93
N ARG A 45 10.13 6.52 -2.33
CA ARG A 45 9.07 7.54 -2.39
C ARG A 45 8.30 7.62 -1.07
N LYS A 46 8.29 8.80 -0.44
CA LYS A 46 7.57 9.03 0.82
C LYS A 46 6.07 8.80 0.69
N TRP A 47 5.49 9.20 -0.45
CA TRP A 47 4.05 9.08 -0.67
C TRP A 47 3.58 7.62 -0.72
N ILE A 48 4.39 6.73 -1.29
CA ILE A 48 4.07 5.29 -1.34
C ILE A 48 4.06 4.71 0.07
N ASP A 49 5.01 5.09 0.91
CA ASP A 49 5.02 4.75 2.33
C ASP A 49 3.70 5.19 2.98
N TRP A 50 3.29 6.45 2.78
CA TRP A 50 2.06 7.01 3.37
C TRP A 50 0.78 6.34 2.89
N GLU A 51 0.69 5.99 1.61
CA GLU A 51 -0.43 5.24 1.04
C GLU A 51 -0.57 3.85 1.67
N ILE A 52 0.55 3.13 1.82
CA ILE A 52 0.57 1.83 2.51
C ILE A 52 0.20 2.01 3.99
N TRP A 53 0.73 3.04 4.65
CA TRP A 53 0.41 3.34 6.04
C TRP A 53 -1.09 3.58 6.22
N ALA A 54 -1.70 4.39 5.36
CA ALA A 54 -3.13 4.71 5.41
C ALA A 54 -3.98 3.46 5.11
N SER A 55 -3.56 2.63 4.16
CA SER A 55 -4.22 1.38 3.78
C SER A 55 -4.29 0.38 4.95
N LEU A 56 -3.24 0.31 5.77
CA LEU A 56 -3.14 -0.66 6.88
C LEU A 56 -3.86 -0.20 8.16
N ARG A 57 -4.40 1.02 8.21
CA ARG A 57 -5.09 1.52 9.41
C ARG A 57 -6.53 1.04 9.44
N SER A 58 -6.88 0.33 10.50
CA SER A 58 -8.26 0.22 10.93
C SER A 58 -8.68 1.51 11.65
N TYR A 59 -9.95 1.84 11.56
CA TYR A 59 -10.56 2.85 12.41
C TYR A 59 -11.82 2.24 13.01
N SER A 60 -11.88 2.11 14.34
CA SER A 60 -13.06 1.62 15.03
C SER A 60 -13.76 2.77 15.71
N TYR A 61 -14.96 3.13 15.25
CA TYR A 61 -15.85 4.02 16.00
C TYR A 61 -16.69 3.17 16.96
N LEU A 62 -16.39 3.27 18.25
CA LEU A 62 -17.07 2.53 19.33
C LEU A 62 -18.61 2.71 19.29
N SER A 63 -19.08 3.89 18.93
CA SER A 63 -20.51 4.25 18.90
C SER A 63 -21.22 3.91 17.59
N ILE A 64 -20.51 3.74 16.46
CA ILE A 64 -21.13 3.54 15.14
C ILE A 64 -20.31 2.54 14.32
N ARG A 65 -20.66 1.24 14.42
CA ARG A 65 -20.02 0.16 13.63
C ARG A 65 -20.03 0.41 12.12
N LYS A 66 -21.06 1.09 11.59
CA LYS A 66 -21.15 1.45 10.16
C LYS A 66 -20.10 2.49 9.71
N LYS A 67 -19.47 3.22 10.65
CA LYS A 67 -18.38 4.17 10.37
C LYS A 67 -16.99 3.57 10.61
N SER A 68 -16.91 2.31 11.05
CA SER A 68 -15.63 1.63 11.24
C SER A 68 -15.06 1.19 9.90
N PHE A 69 -13.79 1.49 9.65
CA PHE A 69 -13.08 1.13 8.44
C PHE A 69 -12.15 -0.04 8.71
N LYS A 70 -12.28 -1.11 7.91
CA LYS A 70 -11.35 -2.23 7.91
C LYS A 70 -10.08 -1.87 7.12
N PRO A 71 -8.89 -2.33 7.54
CA PRO A 71 -7.67 -2.15 6.77
C PRO A 71 -7.80 -2.82 5.40
N ASN A 72 -7.09 -2.35 4.40
CA ASN A 72 -7.14 -2.91 3.04
C ASN A 72 -6.26 -4.16 2.94
N GLY A 73 -6.66 -5.11 2.11
CA GLY A 73 -5.76 -6.19 1.68
C GLY A 73 -4.55 -5.60 0.97
N LEU A 74 -3.38 -6.23 1.06
CA LEU A 74 -2.14 -5.71 0.48
C LEU A 74 -1.57 -6.71 -0.53
N LEU A 75 -1.39 -6.27 -1.78
CA LEU A 75 -0.81 -7.06 -2.86
C LEU A 75 0.44 -6.36 -3.43
N ALA A 76 1.57 -7.06 -3.38
CA ALA A 76 2.83 -6.66 -3.98
C ALA A 76 3.01 -7.30 -5.36
N ILE A 77 3.23 -6.50 -6.40
CA ILE A 77 3.54 -6.98 -7.74
C ILE A 77 4.94 -6.51 -8.13
N TYR A 78 5.85 -7.46 -8.33
CA TYR A 78 7.23 -7.19 -8.74
C TYR A 78 7.28 -6.97 -10.26
N LEU A 79 7.61 -5.74 -10.69
CA LEU A 79 7.79 -5.38 -12.09
C LEU A 79 9.03 -6.06 -12.70
N PRO A 80 9.12 -6.21 -14.03
CA PRO A 80 10.26 -6.84 -14.68
C PRO A 80 11.46 -5.87 -14.75
N VAL A 81 12.09 -5.63 -13.60
CA VAL A 81 13.31 -4.81 -13.44
C VAL A 81 14.40 -5.65 -12.79
N GLU A 82 15.67 -5.25 -12.95
CA GLU A 82 16.81 -5.97 -12.40
C GLU A 82 16.84 -5.93 -10.86
N ASN A 83 16.56 -4.76 -10.29
CA ASN A 83 16.62 -4.53 -8.85
C ASN A 83 15.31 -3.93 -8.34
N HIS A 84 14.77 -4.48 -7.25
CA HIS A 84 13.55 -3.97 -6.63
C HIS A 84 13.86 -3.18 -5.36
N SER A 85 13.36 -1.95 -5.30
CA SER A 85 13.35 -1.17 -4.07
C SER A 85 12.00 -1.37 -3.39
N VAL A 86 11.92 -2.34 -2.47
CA VAL A 86 10.70 -2.64 -1.71
C VAL A 86 10.52 -1.63 -0.57
N PRO A 87 9.38 -0.93 -0.46
CA PRO A 87 9.10 -0.08 0.69
C PRO A 87 9.23 -0.85 2.00
N LYS A 88 9.93 -0.28 2.99
CA LYS A 88 10.22 -0.97 4.26
C LYS A 88 8.94 -1.46 4.97
N ARG A 89 7.86 -0.65 4.96
CA ARG A 89 6.56 -1.06 5.52
C ARG A 89 5.91 -2.20 4.74
N LEU A 90 6.04 -2.21 3.41
CA LEU A 90 5.55 -3.34 2.60
C LEU A 90 6.32 -4.62 2.93
N LYS A 91 7.65 -4.51 3.06
CA LYS A 91 8.53 -5.63 3.44
C LYS A 91 8.10 -6.25 4.78
N ASP A 92 7.84 -5.45 5.81
CA ASP A 92 7.35 -5.96 7.10
C ASP A 92 6.05 -6.77 6.96
N ASN A 93 5.14 -6.35 6.09
CA ASN A 93 3.87 -7.04 5.89
C ASN A 93 4.00 -8.27 4.98
N ILE A 94 5.01 -8.33 4.12
CA ILE A 94 5.38 -9.56 3.40
C ILE A 94 5.94 -10.57 4.41
N GLU A 95 6.87 -10.16 5.27
CA GLU A 95 7.51 -11.01 6.28
C GLU A 95 6.52 -11.51 7.34
N SER A 96 5.57 -10.67 7.76
CA SER A 96 4.52 -11.09 8.69
C SER A 96 3.51 -12.05 8.07
N GLY A 97 3.52 -12.20 6.74
CA GLY A 97 2.56 -13.01 5.99
C GLY A 97 1.21 -12.32 5.78
N TYR A 98 1.08 -11.02 6.06
CA TYR A 98 -0.14 -10.25 5.75
C TYR A 98 -0.27 -9.93 4.27
N ALA A 99 0.79 -9.44 3.63
CA ALA A 99 0.79 -9.12 2.21
C ALA A 99 0.78 -10.39 1.36
N VAL A 100 0.22 -10.28 0.15
CA VAL A 100 0.36 -11.26 -0.92
C VAL A 100 1.39 -10.72 -1.90
N SER A 101 2.22 -11.58 -2.48
CA SER A 101 3.17 -11.19 -3.52
C SER A 101 3.02 -12.03 -4.79
N MET A 102 3.32 -11.42 -5.93
CA MET A 102 3.44 -12.08 -7.23
C MET A 102 4.42 -11.35 -8.14
N ARG A 103 4.90 -12.04 -9.19
CA ARG A 103 5.73 -11.43 -10.24
C ARG A 103 4.84 -10.95 -11.38
N TRP A 104 5.24 -9.88 -12.05
CA TRP A 104 4.55 -9.32 -13.22
C TRP A 104 4.30 -10.36 -14.33
N LYS A 105 5.26 -11.25 -14.56
CA LYS A 105 5.12 -12.34 -15.55
C LYS A 105 3.92 -13.27 -15.34
N ASN A 106 3.33 -13.27 -14.14
CA ASN A 106 2.17 -14.09 -13.80
C ASN A 106 0.86 -13.28 -13.81
N LEU A 107 0.88 -12.00 -14.22
CA LEU A 107 -0.25 -11.08 -14.08
C LEU A 107 -1.52 -11.65 -14.72
N GLU A 108 -1.47 -12.06 -15.98
CA GLU A 108 -2.64 -12.55 -16.72
C GLU A 108 -3.27 -13.79 -16.08
N LYS A 109 -2.44 -14.68 -15.51
CA LYS A 109 -2.89 -15.94 -14.94
C LYS A 109 -3.38 -15.81 -13.50
N ASP A 110 -2.63 -15.09 -12.67
CA ASP A 110 -2.78 -15.16 -11.22
C ASP A 110 -3.47 -13.93 -10.62
N PHE A 111 -3.58 -12.80 -11.34
CA PHE A 111 -3.95 -11.51 -10.74
C PHE A 111 -5.27 -11.55 -9.96
N GLU A 112 -6.35 -12.06 -10.56
CA GLU A 112 -7.65 -12.13 -9.88
C GLU A 112 -7.59 -13.00 -8.62
N SER A 113 -6.94 -14.17 -8.70
CA SER A 113 -6.77 -15.05 -7.54
C SER A 113 -5.96 -14.37 -6.42
N LYS A 114 -4.93 -13.61 -6.76
CA LYS A 114 -4.06 -12.91 -5.80
C LYS A 114 -4.77 -11.71 -5.17
N VAL A 115 -5.59 -10.99 -5.92
CA VAL A 115 -6.45 -9.92 -5.39
C VAL A 115 -7.48 -10.49 -4.43
N ASN A 116 -8.17 -11.57 -4.81
CA ASN A 116 -9.13 -12.25 -3.93
C ASN A 116 -8.47 -12.79 -2.67
N PHE A 117 -7.25 -13.32 -2.77
CA PHE A 117 -6.50 -13.78 -1.61
C PHE A 117 -6.07 -12.61 -0.70
N ALA A 118 -5.62 -11.49 -1.25
CA ALA A 118 -5.31 -10.29 -0.47
C ALA A 118 -6.56 -9.74 0.24
N TYR A 119 -7.71 -9.75 -0.44
CA TYR A 119 -9.00 -9.40 0.16
C TYR A 119 -9.36 -10.34 1.32
N TRP A 120 -9.23 -11.65 1.13
CA TRP A 120 -9.49 -12.64 2.18
C TRP A 120 -8.56 -12.44 3.40
N LYS A 121 -7.27 -12.14 3.18
CA LYS A 121 -6.32 -11.86 4.27
C LYS A 121 -6.69 -10.63 5.09
N ARG A 122 -7.30 -9.61 4.47
CA ARG A 122 -7.81 -8.43 5.20
C ARG A 122 -8.78 -8.83 6.31
N ASP A 123 -9.67 -9.78 6.03
CA ASP A 123 -10.70 -10.21 6.99
C ASP A 123 -10.18 -11.24 8.00
N ASN A 124 -9.26 -12.10 7.58
CA ASN A 124 -8.85 -13.27 8.38
C ASN A 124 -7.50 -13.11 9.09
N LEU A 125 -6.61 -12.28 8.57
CA LEU A 125 -5.22 -12.13 9.05
C LEU A 125 -4.88 -10.70 9.47
N SER A 126 -5.87 -9.89 9.87
CA SER A 126 -5.66 -8.52 10.34
C SER A 126 -4.69 -8.41 11.52
N HIS A 127 -4.59 -9.44 12.36
CA HIS A 127 -3.63 -9.53 13.47
C HIS A 127 -2.15 -9.63 13.00
N LYS A 128 -1.90 -9.94 11.72
CA LYS A 128 -0.55 -9.98 11.13
C LYS A 128 -0.12 -8.64 10.54
N ILE A 129 -0.96 -7.60 10.60
CA ILE A 129 -0.60 -6.27 10.08
C ILE A 129 0.57 -5.69 10.88
N CYS A 130 1.62 -5.29 10.17
CA CYS A 130 2.76 -4.60 10.72
C CYS A 130 2.77 -3.14 10.26
N ASN A 131 2.27 -2.22 11.08
CA ASN A 131 2.22 -0.78 10.77
C ASN A 131 2.84 0.10 11.88
N LYS A 132 3.91 -0.40 12.52
CA LYS A 132 4.57 0.25 13.66
C LYS A 132 5.58 1.34 13.26
N ARG A 133 6.03 1.36 12.00
CA ARG A 133 7.02 2.34 11.50
C ARG A 133 6.42 3.74 11.44
N ASN A 134 7.19 4.73 11.89
CA ASN A 134 6.92 6.14 11.57
C ASN A 134 6.80 6.32 10.05
N ARG A 135 5.97 7.28 9.65
CA ARG A 135 5.83 7.66 8.25
C ARG A 135 7.16 8.22 7.74
N GLN A 136 7.51 7.88 6.51
CA GLN A 136 8.70 8.43 5.87
C GLN A 136 8.55 9.93 5.66
N GLU A 137 9.47 10.74 6.16
CA GLU A 137 9.39 12.20 6.08
C GLU A 137 9.83 12.75 4.73
N ASN A 138 10.90 12.18 4.16
CA ASN A 138 11.55 12.65 2.95
C ASN A 138 11.61 11.58 1.87
N ASN A 139 11.59 11.99 0.60
CA ASN A 139 12.00 11.11 -0.48
C ASN A 139 13.50 10.81 -0.32
N TYR A 140 13.89 9.56 -0.56
CA TYR A 140 15.30 9.23 -0.64
C TYR A 140 15.82 9.46 -2.05
N MET A 141 17.04 9.97 -2.16
CA MET A 141 17.77 10.02 -3.41
C MET A 141 18.51 8.70 -3.60
N ASN A 142 18.52 8.19 -4.82
CA ASN A 142 19.37 7.07 -5.19
C ASN A 142 20.63 7.65 -5.82
N PHE A 143 21.77 7.56 -5.12
CA PHE A 143 23.09 7.86 -5.68
C PHE A 143 23.90 6.57 -5.63
N PHE A 144 24.22 6.01 -6.80
CA PHE A 144 24.98 4.76 -6.95
C PHE A 144 24.47 3.55 -6.12
N GLY A 145 23.15 3.35 -6.04
CA GLY A 145 22.57 2.19 -5.35
C GLY A 145 22.53 2.32 -3.81
N PHE A 146 23.04 3.42 -3.27
CA PHE A 146 22.91 3.75 -1.85
C PHE A 146 21.76 4.72 -1.60
N LYS A 147 21.09 4.48 -0.48
CA LYS A 147 19.98 5.28 0.02
C LYS A 147 20.53 6.50 0.75
N ILE A 148 20.37 7.68 0.17
CA ILE A 148 20.75 8.97 0.77
C ILE A 148 19.48 9.76 1.07
#